data_AF-A0A7V7CWA7-F1
#
_entry.id   AF-A0A7V7CWA7-F1
#
_cell.length_a   1.000
_cell.length_b   1.000
_cell.length_c   1.000
_cell.angle_alpha   90.00
_cell.angle_beta   90.00
_cell.angle_gamma   90.00
#
_symmetry.space_group_name_H-M   'P 1'
#
loop_
_entity.id
_entity.type
_entity.pdbx_description
1 polymer ?
#
loop_
_entity_poly.entity_id
_entity_poly.type
_entity_poly.pdbx_seq_one_letter_code
_entity_poly.pdbx_strand_id
1 'polypeptide(L)'
;MSRLTDLLRRIPLNPVWVEKARGQFSRVQQSRIAQKARPWLEKLYPWIEKARQVGLLKSQMRFVLTIGDEGATLVQFSGRAVVDATFVAPDAEDGPGTIRSFLDQDSSAQLLVSADVLEQMYREEQMPRAGRLDRFNILKRRLEIAFPHDRLRAALPMERGSNTALFTALPVTPNIEQWIEFLESLPNPVVGFCMLPMESAELAIRLAPT
;
A
#
# COMPACT_ATOMS: atom_id res chain seq x y z
N MET A 1 20.42 -21.93 12.76
CA MET A 1 19.57 -20.76 13.07
C MET A 1 18.15 -21.26 13.34
N SER A 2 17.57 -20.95 14.50
CA SER A 2 16.45 -21.72 15.05
C SER A 2 15.07 -21.20 14.61
N ARG A 3 14.07 -22.09 14.52
CA ARG A 3 12.64 -21.78 14.26
C ARG A 3 12.05 -20.72 15.21
N LEU A 4 12.76 -20.39 16.30
CA LEU A 4 12.39 -19.43 17.33
C LEU A 4 12.55 -17.97 16.87
N THR A 5 13.54 -17.70 16.01
CA THR A 5 13.74 -16.37 15.41
C THR A 5 12.67 -16.02 14.37
N ASP A 6 12.15 -17.03 13.65
CA ASP A 6 11.06 -16.84 12.68
C ASP A 6 9.71 -16.60 13.36
N LEU A 7 9.42 -17.34 14.42
CA LEU A 7 8.16 -17.22 15.15
C LEU A 7 8.04 -15.87 15.88
N LEU A 8 9.15 -15.34 16.41
CA LEU A 8 9.19 -14.03 17.06
C LEU A 8 9.22 -12.85 16.07
N ARG A 9 9.61 -13.06 14.80
CA ARG A 9 9.43 -12.06 13.73
C ARG A 9 7.97 -11.95 13.28
N ARG A 10 7.22 -13.06 13.37
CA ARG A 10 5.79 -13.16 12.97
C ARG A 10 4.81 -12.69 14.05
N ILE A 11 5.25 -12.58 15.31
CA ILE A 11 4.46 -11.99 16.39
C ILE A 11 4.84 -10.50 16.48
N PRO A 12 4.02 -9.57 15.95
CA PRO A 12 4.33 -8.16 16.04
C PRO A 12 4.05 -7.73 17.49
N LEU A 13 5.09 -7.72 18.32
CA LEU A 13 5.06 -6.93 19.53
C LEU A 13 4.82 -5.49 19.09
N ASN A 14 3.76 -4.87 19.61
CA ASN A 14 3.39 -3.49 19.31
C ASN A 14 4.66 -2.61 19.39
N PRO A 15 5.01 -1.86 18.33
CA PRO A 15 6.27 -1.11 18.26
C PRO A 15 6.42 -0.14 19.44
N VAL A 16 5.33 0.40 19.99
CA VAL A 16 5.33 1.26 21.19
C VAL A 16 5.80 0.51 22.45
N TRP A 17 5.48 -0.78 22.56
CA TRP A 17 5.90 -1.65 23.66
C TRP A 17 7.35 -2.08 23.49
N VAL A 18 7.79 -2.30 22.24
CA VAL A 18 9.17 -2.61 21.89
C VAL A 18 10.08 -1.41 22.11
N GLU A 19 9.64 -0.20 21.77
CA GLU A 19 10.38 1.05 22.00
C GLU A 19 10.50 1.38 23.49
N LYS A 20 9.40 1.27 24.26
CA LYS A 20 9.45 1.38 25.73
C LYS A 20 10.36 0.32 26.36
N ALA A 21 10.35 -0.91 25.85
CA ALA A 21 11.21 -1.99 26.35
C ALA A 21 12.69 -1.86 25.91
N ARG A 22 12.98 -1.26 24.75
CA ARG A 22 14.35 -0.99 24.26
C ARG A 22 15.07 0.07 25.08
N GLY A 23 14.34 1.03 25.66
CA GLY A 23 14.92 2.03 26.56
C GLY A 23 15.17 1.55 28.00
N GLN A 24 14.52 0.47 28.45
CA GLN A 24 14.53 0.05 29.87
C GLN A 24 15.14 -1.32 30.16
N PHE A 25 15.33 -2.19 29.18
CA PHE A 25 15.76 -3.57 29.43
C PHE A 25 16.94 -3.98 28.55
N SER A 26 17.93 -4.62 29.17
CA SER A 26 19.06 -5.24 28.45
C SER A 26 18.57 -6.33 27.47
N ARG A 27 19.33 -6.59 26.40
CA ARG A 27 19.03 -7.67 25.41
C ARG A 27 18.75 -9.03 26.07
N VAL A 28 19.36 -9.30 27.23
CA VAL A 28 19.19 -10.54 28.01
C VAL A 28 17.85 -10.59 28.76
N GLN A 29 17.34 -9.45 29.24
CA GLN A 29 16.03 -9.39 29.88
C GLN A 29 14.88 -9.51 28.87
N GLN A 30 15.04 -8.91 27.70
CA GLN A 30 14.05 -9.01 26.62
C GLN A 30 13.85 -10.46 26.15
N SER A 31 14.92 -11.24 26.03
CA SER A 31 14.84 -12.65 25.63
C SER A 31 14.14 -13.54 26.66
N ARG A 32 14.34 -13.28 27.96
CA ARG A 32 13.67 -14.00 29.06
C ARG A 32 12.18 -13.67 29.15
N ILE A 33 11.80 -12.41 28.94
CA ILE A 33 10.39 -11.99 28.92
C ILE A 33 9.67 -12.61 27.71
N ALA A 34 10.29 -12.57 26.53
CA ALA A 34 9.76 -13.21 25.33
C ALA A 34 9.61 -14.74 25.50
N GLN A 35 10.57 -15.42 26.12
CA GLN A 35 10.48 -16.85 26.43
C GLN A 35 9.36 -17.18 27.43
N LYS A 36 9.14 -16.35 28.45
CA LYS A 36 8.04 -16.55 29.42
C LYS A 36 6.65 -16.26 28.83
N ALA A 37 6.55 -15.29 27.93
CA ALA A 37 5.28 -14.92 27.29
C ALA A 37 4.86 -15.88 26.17
N ARG A 38 5.82 -16.60 25.58
CA ARG A 38 5.62 -17.51 24.43
C ARG A 38 4.47 -18.51 24.60
N PRO A 39 4.35 -19.27 25.71
CA PRO A 39 3.30 -20.29 25.84
C PRO A 39 1.90 -19.69 25.90
N TRP A 40 1.78 -18.45 26.37
CA TRP A 40 0.51 -17.74 26.45
C TRP A 40 0.13 -17.13 25.09
N LEU A 41 1.12 -16.56 24.38
CA LEU A 41 0.95 -16.03 23.03
C LEU A 41 0.57 -17.12 22.02
N GLU A 42 1.21 -18.30 22.07
CA GLU A 42 0.87 -19.43 21.20
C GLU A 42 -0.58 -19.92 21.42
N LYS A 43 -1.13 -19.80 22.64
CA LYS A 43 -2.54 -20.12 22.93
C LYS A 43 -3.52 -19.07 22.43
N LEU A 44 -3.12 -17.79 22.42
CA LEU A 44 -3.97 -16.68 21.98
C LEU A 44 -3.88 -16.41 20.48
N TYR A 45 -2.81 -16.85 19.83
CA TYR A 45 -2.55 -16.61 18.41
C TYR A 45 -3.74 -16.97 17.50
N PRO A 46 -4.41 -18.15 17.65
CA PRO A 46 -5.55 -18.50 16.81
C PRO A 46 -6.75 -17.55 16.98
N TRP A 47 -6.93 -17.00 18.18
CA TRP A 47 -8.00 -16.03 18.48
C TRP A 47 -7.66 -14.64 17.92
N ILE A 48 -6.40 -14.23 17.99
CA ILE A 48 -5.90 -12.97 17.42
C ILE A 48 -6.01 -13.01 15.90
N GLU A 49 -5.67 -14.14 15.28
CA GLU A 49 -5.75 -14.36 13.83
C GLU A 49 -7.20 -14.39 13.36
N LYS A 50 -8.09 -15.09 14.08
CA LYS A 50 -9.54 -14.98 13.86
C LYS A 50 -10.02 -13.54 14.00
N ALA A 51 -9.66 -12.83 15.07
CA ALA A 51 -10.05 -11.44 15.28
C ALA A 51 -9.54 -10.51 14.16
N ARG A 52 -8.34 -10.75 13.62
CA ARG A 52 -7.80 -10.01 12.48
C ARG A 52 -8.54 -10.35 11.18
N GLN A 53 -8.90 -11.62 10.94
CA GLN A 53 -9.73 -12.06 9.82
C GLN A 53 -11.13 -11.44 9.85
N VAL A 54 -11.73 -11.25 11.04
CA VAL A 54 -13.02 -10.54 11.18
C VAL A 54 -12.87 -9.01 11.26
N GLY A 55 -11.66 -8.46 11.05
CA GLY A 55 -11.40 -7.02 11.03
C GLY A 55 -11.40 -6.32 12.40
N LEU A 56 -11.48 -7.06 13.51
CA LEU A 56 -11.43 -6.52 14.88
C LEU A 56 -10.03 -6.02 15.27
N LEU A 57 -8.98 -6.48 14.59
CA LEU A 57 -7.61 -6.01 14.76
C LEU A 57 -7.05 -5.54 13.43
N LYS A 58 -6.57 -4.29 13.36
CA LYS A 58 -5.85 -3.76 12.20
C LYS A 58 -4.53 -4.53 12.04
N SER A 59 -4.25 -5.04 10.84
CA SER A 59 -2.91 -5.54 10.54
C SER A 59 -1.90 -4.40 10.73
N GLN A 60 -0.75 -4.75 11.33
CA GLN A 60 0.41 -3.85 11.41
C GLN A 60 1.22 -3.86 10.10
N MET A 61 0.96 -4.84 9.25
CA MET A 61 1.60 -4.99 7.95
C MET A 61 0.84 -4.23 6.88
N ARG A 62 1.60 -3.58 6.01
CA ARG A 62 1.10 -2.88 4.84
C ARG A 62 2.01 -3.24 3.68
N PHE A 63 1.42 -3.46 2.52
CA PHE A 63 2.14 -3.71 1.30
C PHE A 63 1.95 -2.53 0.35
N VAL A 64 3.00 -2.20 -0.38
CA VAL A 64 2.95 -1.28 -1.51
C VAL A 64 3.44 -2.05 -2.73
N LEU A 65 2.56 -2.27 -3.69
CA LEU A 65 2.88 -2.86 -4.98
C LEU A 65 3.06 -1.73 -5.99
N THR A 66 4.25 -1.60 -6.56
CA THR A 66 4.51 -0.69 -7.68
C THR A 66 4.53 -1.49 -8.98
N ILE A 67 3.71 -1.12 -9.95
CA ILE A 67 3.62 -1.76 -11.27
C ILE A 67 4.16 -0.78 -12.29
N GLY A 68 5.23 -1.14 -12.99
CA GLY A 68 5.79 -0.34 -14.07
C GLY A 68 6.00 -1.15 -15.35
N ASP A 69 6.56 -0.48 -16.36
CA ASP A 69 6.84 -1.09 -17.66
C ASP A 69 7.95 -2.15 -17.60
N GLU A 70 8.89 -1.97 -16.66
CA GLU A 70 10.02 -2.88 -16.42
C GLU A 70 9.73 -3.95 -15.36
N GLY A 71 8.46 -4.16 -14.99
CA GLY A 71 8.04 -5.17 -14.02
C GLY A 71 7.39 -4.57 -12.77
N ALA A 72 7.36 -5.33 -11.69
CA ALA A 72 6.66 -4.96 -10.46
C ALA A 72 7.52 -5.11 -9.21
N THR A 73 7.37 -4.19 -8.27
CA THR A 73 8.05 -4.22 -6.97
C THR A 73 7.03 -4.27 -5.84
N LEU A 74 7.08 -5.31 -5.02
CA LEU A 74 6.31 -5.41 -3.78
C LEU A 74 7.19 -5.01 -2.60
N VAL A 75 6.80 -3.98 -1.87
CA VAL A 75 7.47 -3.55 -0.64
C VAL A 75 6.60 -3.88 0.56
N GLN A 76 7.16 -4.58 1.53
CA GLN A 76 6.50 -4.91 2.79
C GLN A 76 6.91 -3.92 3.89
N PHE A 77 5.92 -3.37 4.58
CA PHE A 77 6.11 -2.50 5.72
C PHE A 77 5.61 -3.15 7.00
N SER A 78 6.36 -2.95 8.09
CA SER A 78 5.91 -3.18 9.47
C SER A 78 5.96 -1.85 10.23
N GLY A 79 4.78 -1.28 10.52
CA GLY A 79 4.70 0.09 10.99
C GLY A 79 5.27 1.08 9.96
N ARG A 80 6.39 1.74 10.28
CA ARG A 80 7.08 2.72 9.41
C ARG A 80 8.35 2.18 8.74
N ALA A 81 8.74 0.95 9.05
CA ALA A 81 9.97 0.37 8.51
C ALA A 81 9.66 -0.54 7.32
N VAL A 82 10.47 -0.44 6.27
CA VAL A 82 10.55 -1.46 5.23
C VAL A 82 11.20 -2.69 5.84
N VAL A 83 10.53 -3.84 5.74
CA VAL A 83 11.04 -5.12 6.25
C VAL A 83 11.48 -6.04 5.12
N ASP A 84 10.88 -5.90 3.94
CA ASP A 84 11.23 -6.68 2.75
C ASP A 84 10.86 -5.92 1.48
N ALA A 85 11.51 -6.28 0.38
CA ALA A 85 11.23 -5.77 -0.95
C ALA A 85 11.54 -6.84 -2.01
N THR A 86 10.58 -7.12 -2.87
CA THR A 86 10.69 -8.14 -3.92
C THR A 86 10.42 -7.50 -5.27
N PHE A 87 11.35 -7.67 -6.20
CA PHE A 87 11.18 -7.26 -7.59
C PHE A 87 10.85 -8.47 -8.46
N VAL A 88 9.96 -8.26 -9.42
CA VAL A 88 9.50 -9.23 -10.41
C VAL A 88 9.69 -8.60 -11.78
N ALA A 89 10.53 -9.22 -12.60
CA ALA A 89 10.75 -8.82 -13.99
C ALA A 89 9.48 -9.03 -14.84
N PRO A 90 9.29 -8.29 -15.95
CA PRO A 90 8.05 -8.32 -16.73
C PRO A 90 7.87 -9.65 -17.47
N ASP A 91 8.97 -10.35 -17.75
CA ASP A 91 9.03 -11.66 -18.42
C ASP A 91 9.20 -12.84 -17.43
N ALA A 92 9.11 -12.59 -16.13
CA ALA A 92 9.19 -13.63 -15.12
C ALA A 92 8.04 -14.63 -15.27
N GLU A 93 8.38 -15.91 -15.47
CA GLU A 93 7.42 -17.00 -15.73
C GLU A 93 6.31 -17.10 -14.66
N ASP A 94 6.63 -16.83 -13.39
CA ASP A 94 5.67 -16.79 -12.27
C ASP A 94 5.82 -15.52 -11.41
N GLY A 95 5.80 -14.36 -12.08
CA GLY A 95 5.84 -13.07 -11.41
C GLY A 95 4.70 -12.86 -10.39
N PRO A 96 3.43 -12.97 -10.81
CA PRO A 96 2.29 -12.84 -9.90
C PRO A 96 2.26 -13.88 -8.76
N GLY A 97 2.66 -15.13 -9.00
CA GLY A 97 2.73 -16.15 -7.95
C GLY A 97 3.79 -15.85 -6.90
N THR A 98 4.93 -15.29 -7.31
CA THR A 98 5.94 -14.79 -6.37
C THR A 98 5.34 -13.73 -5.44
N ILE A 99 4.64 -12.72 -5.98
CA ILE A 99 3.99 -11.67 -5.18
C ILE A 99 2.90 -12.25 -4.28
N ARG A 100 2.08 -13.18 -4.79
CA ARG A 100 1.04 -13.87 -4.01
C ARG A 100 1.64 -14.55 -2.78
N SER A 101 2.78 -15.23 -2.92
CA SER A 101 3.42 -15.92 -1.79
C SER A 101 3.81 -14.99 -0.63
N PHE A 102 4.10 -13.71 -0.92
CA PHE A 102 4.34 -12.69 0.10
C PHE A 102 3.05 -12.20 0.75
N LEU A 103 2.02 -11.98 -0.06
CA LEU A 103 0.72 -11.48 0.41
C LEU A 103 -0.04 -12.53 1.23
N ASP A 104 0.09 -13.81 0.90
CA ASP A 104 -0.51 -14.93 1.63
C ASP A 104 0.05 -15.08 3.06
N GLN A 105 1.18 -14.44 3.38
CA GLN A 105 1.70 -14.40 4.75
C GLN A 105 0.81 -13.60 5.70
N ASP A 106 0.05 -12.61 5.18
CA ASP A 106 -0.98 -11.88 5.92
C ASP A 106 -2.07 -11.39 4.95
N SER A 107 -3.08 -12.22 4.74
CA SER A 107 -4.22 -11.92 3.86
C SER A 107 -5.09 -10.74 4.32
N SER A 108 -4.89 -10.25 5.55
CA SER A 108 -5.61 -9.08 6.08
C SER A 108 -4.81 -7.77 5.93
N ALA A 109 -3.56 -7.86 5.49
CA ALA A 109 -2.70 -6.70 5.29
C ALA A 109 -3.22 -5.83 4.14
N GLN A 110 -3.21 -4.52 4.36
CA GLN A 110 -3.63 -3.54 3.36
C GLN A 110 -2.63 -3.49 2.22
N LEU A 111 -3.13 -3.50 0.98
CA LEU A 111 -2.33 -3.38 -0.22
C LEU A 111 -2.61 -2.03 -0.89
N LEU A 112 -1.59 -1.19 -0.97
CA LEU A 112 -1.60 0.00 -1.81
C LEU A 112 -0.96 -0.34 -3.15
N VAL A 113 -1.57 0.08 -4.25
CA VAL A 113 -1.02 -0.14 -5.58
C VAL A 113 -0.58 1.21 -6.14
N SER A 114 0.64 1.27 -6.67
CA SER A 114 1.19 2.43 -7.37
C SER A 114 1.48 2.04 -8.80
N ALA A 115 1.06 2.86 -9.77
CA ALA A 115 1.43 2.69 -11.16
C ALA A 115 2.61 3.61 -11.51
N ASP A 116 3.64 3.01 -12.10
CA ASP A 116 4.84 3.63 -12.65
C ASP A 116 4.95 3.39 -14.16
N VAL A 117 3.89 3.76 -14.89
CA VAL A 117 3.86 3.61 -16.35
C VAL A 117 3.90 4.97 -17.04
N LEU A 118 4.45 5.00 -18.25
CA LEU A 118 4.60 6.23 -19.04
C LEU A 118 3.26 6.83 -19.48
N GLU A 119 2.21 6.02 -19.58
CA GLU A 119 0.90 6.41 -20.10
C GLU A 119 0.03 7.20 -19.12
N GLN A 120 0.55 7.55 -17.94
CA GLN A 120 -0.17 8.38 -16.98
C GLN A 120 -0.52 9.74 -17.56
N MET A 121 -1.80 10.10 -17.53
CA MET A 121 -2.30 11.37 -18.03
C MET A 121 -2.61 12.31 -16.87
N TYR A 122 -2.13 13.55 -17.00
CA TYR A 122 -2.39 14.64 -16.05
C TYR A 122 -2.97 15.84 -16.79
N ARG A 123 -4.04 16.42 -16.26
CA ARG A 123 -4.68 17.60 -16.83
C ARG A 123 -5.18 18.52 -15.74
N GLU A 124 -4.72 19.75 -15.73
CA GLU A 124 -5.31 20.79 -14.90
C GLU A 124 -6.62 21.28 -15.51
N GLU A 125 -7.67 21.39 -14.69
CA GLU A 125 -8.99 21.79 -15.13
C GLU A 125 -9.54 22.91 -14.22
N GLN A 126 -9.94 24.03 -14.82
CA GLN A 126 -10.55 25.13 -14.10
C GLN A 126 -12.05 24.91 -13.92
N MET A 127 -12.47 24.74 -12.67
CA MET A 127 -13.86 24.47 -12.29
C MET A 127 -14.67 25.78 -12.19
N PRO A 128 -15.95 25.76 -12.61
CA PRO A 128 -16.83 26.91 -12.39
C PRO A 128 -17.08 27.12 -10.89
N ARG A 129 -17.38 28.36 -10.51
CA ARG A 129 -17.88 28.66 -9.16
C ARG A 129 -19.27 28.06 -9.01
N ALA A 130 -19.40 27.06 -8.14
CA ALA A 130 -20.66 26.38 -7.85
C ALA A 130 -20.75 26.01 -6.37
N GLY A 131 -21.96 25.71 -5.90
CA GLY A 131 -22.16 25.16 -4.56
C GLY A 131 -21.41 23.84 -4.37
N ARG A 132 -21.12 23.45 -3.12
CA ARG A 132 -20.31 22.25 -2.83
C ARG A 132 -20.88 20.96 -3.45
N LEU A 133 -22.21 20.81 -3.43
CA LEU A 133 -22.89 19.64 -4.01
C LEU A 133 -22.80 19.63 -5.53
N ASP A 134 -23.08 20.76 -6.18
CA ASP A 134 -23.00 20.90 -7.64
C ASP A 134 -21.56 20.72 -8.13
N ARG A 135 -20.57 21.19 -7.36
CA ARG A 135 -19.16 21.05 -7.70
C ARG A 135 -18.76 19.58 -7.87
N PHE A 136 -19.29 18.66 -7.07
CA PHE A 136 -19.02 17.22 -7.22
C PHE A 136 -19.57 16.66 -8.53
N ASN A 137 -20.81 16.99 -8.88
CA ASN A 137 -21.43 16.54 -10.13
C ASN A 137 -20.72 17.12 -11.36
N ILE A 138 -20.35 18.40 -11.31
CA ILE A 138 -19.59 19.06 -12.38
C ILE A 138 -18.20 18.43 -12.51
N LEU A 139 -17.53 18.13 -11.41
CA LEU A 139 -16.22 17.47 -11.39
C LEU A 139 -16.31 16.10 -12.06
N LYS A 140 -17.25 15.26 -11.64
CA LYS A 140 -17.46 13.92 -12.21
C LYS A 140 -17.73 13.99 -13.72
N ARG A 141 -18.65 14.87 -14.14
CA ARG A 141 -18.97 15.05 -15.57
C ARG A 141 -17.78 15.54 -16.38
N ARG A 142 -17.01 16.49 -15.86
CA ARG A 142 -15.82 16.99 -16.57
C ARG A 142 -14.72 15.93 -16.65
N LEU A 143 -14.55 15.13 -15.60
CA LEU A 143 -13.61 14.00 -15.60
C LEU A 143 -14.02 12.95 -16.64
N GLU A 144 -15.31 12.64 -16.74
CA GLU A 144 -15.87 11.75 -17.77
C GLU A 144 -15.67 12.27 -19.20
N ILE A 145 -15.81 13.57 -19.42
CA ILE A 145 -15.56 14.21 -20.72
C ILE A 145 -14.07 14.23 -21.06
N ALA A 146 -13.22 14.47 -20.07
CA ALA A 146 -11.78 14.55 -20.27
C ALA A 146 -11.17 13.19 -20.63
N PHE A 147 -11.68 12.11 -20.04
CA PHE A 147 -11.14 10.76 -20.17
C PHE A 147 -12.25 9.74 -20.46
N PRO A 148 -12.92 9.80 -21.62
CA PRO A 148 -14.15 9.04 -21.88
C PRO A 148 -13.95 7.52 -21.90
N HIS A 149 -12.74 7.06 -22.24
CA HIS A 149 -12.43 5.64 -22.40
C HIS A 149 -11.66 5.04 -21.22
N ASP A 150 -11.18 5.86 -20.29
CA ASP A 150 -10.37 5.41 -19.17
C ASP A 150 -11.23 5.08 -17.95
N ARG A 151 -11.07 3.84 -17.44
CA ARG A 151 -11.79 3.38 -16.24
C ARG A 151 -11.07 3.79 -14.96
N LEU A 152 -9.74 3.87 -14.99
CA LEU A 152 -8.92 4.36 -13.90
C LEU A 152 -8.72 5.87 -14.08
N ARG A 153 -9.57 6.66 -13.43
CA ARG A 153 -9.50 8.12 -13.47
C ARG A 153 -9.93 8.72 -12.14
N ALA A 154 -9.27 9.81 -11.76
CA ALA A 154 -9.57 10.52 -10.52
C ALA A 154 -9.37 12.03 -10.69
N ALA A 155 -9.87 12.79 -9.72
CA ALA A 155 -9.69 14.23 -9.66
C ALA A 155 -9.26 14.65 -8.25
N LEU A 156 -8.21 15.46 -8.16
CA LEU A 156 -7.68 16.02 -6.93
C LEU A 156 -7.82 17.55 -6.94
N PRO A 157 -8.53 18.17 -5.98
CA PRO A 157 -8.52 19.61 -5.82
C PRO A 157 -7.12 20.10 -5.41
N MET A 158 -6.54 21.07 -6.14
CA MET A 158 -5.15 21.47 -5.91
C MET A 158 -4.95 22.34 -4.67
N GLU A 159 -5.87 23.25 -4.35
CA GLU A 159 -5.77 24.12 -3.18
C GLU A 159 -7.13 24.47 -2.56
N ARG A 160 -7.13 24.79 -1.26
CA ARG A 160 -8.32 25.30 -0.57
C ARG A 160 -8.64 26.72 -1.07
N GLY A 161 -9.74 26.86 -1.80
CA GLY A 161 -10.18 28.14 -2.36
C GLY A 161 -9.84 28.32 -3.84
N SER A 162 -8.92 27.49 -4.37
CA SER A 162 -8.74 27.38 -5.82
C SER A 162 -9.93 26.67 -6.45
N ASN A 163 -10.28 27.14 -7.63
CA ASN A 163 -11.22 26.47 -8.52
C ASN A 163 -10.53 25.47 -9.43
N THR A 164 -9.23 25.25 -9.29
CA THR A 164 -8.49 24.29 -10.11
C THR A 164 -8.56 22.89 -9.50
N ALA A 165 -8.74 21.89 -10.35
CA ALA A 165 -8.59 20.49 -10.02
C ALA A 165 -7.57 19.85 -10.97
N LEU A 166 -6.74 18.95 -10.44
CA LEU A 166 -5.88 18.08 -11.23
C LEU A 166 -6.67 16.82 -11.55
N PHE A 167 -6.93 16.61 -12.83
CA PHE A 167 -7.49 15.36 -13.33
C PHE A 167 -6.36 14.43 -13.68
N THR A 168 -6.57 13.16 -13.37
CA THR A 168 -5.68 12.07 -13.70
C THR A 168 -6.45 10.94 -14.35
N ALA A 169 -5.81 10.29 -15.31
CA ALA A 169 -6.23 8.98 -15.80
C ALA A 169 -5.03 8.07 -16.05
N LEU A 170 -5.29 6.77 -15.97
CA LEU A 170 -4.37 5.70 -16.30
C LEU A 170 -5.05 4.82 -17.35
N PRO A 171 -4.54 4.81 -18.59
CA PRO A 171 -5.03 3.91 -19.62
C PRO A 171 -4.86 2.45 -19.18
N VAL A 172 -5.90 1.66 -19.42
CA VAL A 172 -5.89 0.23 -19.09
C VAL A 172 -5.23 -0.52 -20.24
N THR A 173 -3.91 -0.67 -20.15
CA THR A 173 -3.14 -1.50 -21.08
C THR A 173 -3.32 -2.99 -20.76
N PRO A 174 -2.99 -3.92 -21.68
CA PRO A 174 -3.05 -5.35 -21.39
C PRO A 174 -2.20 -5.77 -20.18
N ASN A 175 -1.10 -5.06 -19.89
CA ASN A 175 -0.29 -5.28 -18.70
C ASN A 175 -1.05 -4.86 -17.43
N ILE A 176 -1.61 -3.64 -17.42
CA ILE A 176 -2.39 -3.14 -16.28
C ILE A 176 -3.63 -4.01 -16.02
N GLU A 177 -4.33 -4.46 -17.07
CA GLU A 177 -5.49 -5.35 -16.93
C GLU A 177 -5.12 -6.67 -16.22
N GLN A 178 -3.99 -7.30 -16.61
CA GLN A 178 -3.51 -8.52 -15.94
C GLN A 178 -3.23 -8.29 -14.46
N TRP A 179 -2.65 -7.16 -14.10
CA TRP A 179 -2.43 -6.81 -12.69
C TRP A 179 -3.75 -6.54 -11.96
N ILE A 180 -4.73 -5.90 -12.58
CA ILE A 180 -6.06 -5.71 -11.98
C ILE A 180 -6.72 -7.07 -11.72
N GLU A 181 -6.75 -7.97 -12.70
CA GLU A 181 -7.31 -9.32 -12.55
C GLU A 181 -6.59 -10.10 -11.44
N PHE A 182 -5.26 -10.00 -11.38
CA PHE A 182 -4.47 -10.57 -10.30
C PHE A 182 -4.88 -9.99 -8.94
N LEU A 183 -4.97 -8.66 -8.82
CA LEU A 183 -5.34 -7.98 -7.58
C LEU A 183 -6.76 -8.34 -7.11
N GLU A 184 -7.72 -8.46 -8.03
CA GLU A 184 -9.09 -8.87 -7.74
C GLU A 184 -9.18 -10.33 -7.24
N SER A 185 -8.20 -11.17 -7.59
CA SER A 185 -8.11 -12.56 -7.12
C SER A 185 -7.50 -12.70 -5.72
N LEU A 186 -7.02 -11.62 -5.10
CA LEU A 186 -6.37 -11.64 -3.80
C LEU A 186 -7.38 -11.46 -2.65
N PRO A 187 -7.16 -12.10 -1.49
CA PRO A 187 -7.95 -11.84 -0.29
C PRO A 187 -7.60 -10.49 0.37
N ASN A 188 -6.45 -9.90 0.03
CA ASN A 188 -5.95 -8.67 0.62
C ASN A 188 -6.82 -7.47 0.22
N PRO A 189 -7.20 -6.60 1.19
CA PRO A 189 -7.93 -5.38 0.87
C PRO A 189 -7.02 -4.40 0.12
N VAL A 190 -7.33 -4.17 -1.16
CA VAL A 190 -6.73 -3.10 -1.97
C VAL A 190 -7.32 -1.76 -1.51
N VAL A 191 -6.48 -0.90 -0.92
CA VAL A 191 -6.93 0.37 -0.32
C VAL A 191 -6.98 1.52 -1.33
N GLY A 192 -6.31 1.37 -2.48
CA GLY A 192 -6.33 2.36 -3.55
C GLY A 192 -5.25 2.13 -4.60
N PHE A 193 -5.43 2.84 -5.71
CA PHE A 193 -4.44 3.00 -6.77
C PHE A 193 -3.89 4.42 -6.71
N CYS A 194 -2.57 4.53 -6.75
CA CYS A 194 -1.81 5.76 -6.70
C CYS A 194 -0.92 5.86 -7.95
N MET A 195 -0.47 7.08 -8.24
CA MET A 195 0.46 7.34 -9.31
C MET A 195 1.72 7.98 -8.74
N LEU A 196 2.89 7.50 -9.17
CA LEU A 196 4.18 7.89 -8.61
C LEU A 196 4.50 9.39 -8.65
N PRO A 197 4.21 10.14 -9.74
CA PRO A 197 4.49 11.57 -9.80
C PRO A 197 3.79 12.38 -8.70
N MET A 198 2.60 11.95 -8.27
CA MET A 198 1.85 12.64 -7.22
C MET A 198 2.48 12.47 -5.83
N GLU A 199 3.16 11.36 -5.57
CA GLU A 199 3.89 11.13 -4.32
C GLU A 199 5.32 11.69 -4.38
N SER A 200 5.88 11.78 -5.59
CA SER A 200 7.27 12.18 -5.83
C SER A 200 7.48 13.70 -5.93
N ALA A 201 6.41 14.50 -6.04
CA ALA A 201 6.51 15.96 -6.11
C ALA A 201 7.32 16.55 -4.93
N GLU A 202 7.14 16.01 -3.72
CA GLU A 202 7.89 16.45 -2.55
C GLU A 202 9.34 15.91 -2.55
N LEU A 203 9.57 14.70 -3.09
CA LEU A 203 10.90 14.11 -3.21
C LEU A 203 11.77 14.84 -4.23
N ALA A 204 11.20 15.26 -5.37
CA ALA A 204 11.89 16.05 -6.39
C ALA A 204 12.39 17.40 -5.83
N ILE A 205 11.59 18.06 -4.99
CA ILE A 205 11.99 19.30 -4.30
C ILE A 205 13.17 19.06 -3.35
N ARG A 206 13.21 17.90 -2.68
CA ARG A 206 14.30 17.54 -1.75
C ARG A 206 15.58 17.05 -2.46
N LEU A 207 15.47 16.61 -3.71
CA LEU A 207 16.59 16.20 -4.56
C LEU A 207 17.17 17.33 -5.40
N ALA A 208 16.55 18.52 -5.38
CA ALA A 208 17.11 19.69 -6.03
C ALA A 208 18.51 19.99 -5.46
N PRO A 209 19.55 20.13 -6.31
CA PRO A 209 20.87 20.53 -5.82
C PRO A 209 20.74 21.87 -5.09
N THR A 210 21.36 21.93 -3.91
CA THR A 210 21.38 23.12 -3.05
C THR A 210 22.30 24.19 -3.59
#